data_AF-A0A110A314-F1
#
_entry.id   AF-A0A110A314-F1
#
_cell.length_a   1.000
_cell.length_b   1.000
_cell.length_c   1.000
_cell.angle_alpha   90.00
_cell.angle_beta   90.00
_cell.angle_gamma   90.00
#
_symmetry.space_group_name_H-M   'P 1'
#
loop_
_entity.id
_entity.type
_entity.pdbx_description
1 polymer ?
#
loop_
_entity_poly.entity_id
_entity_poly.type
_entity_poly.pdbx_seq_one_letter_code
_entity_poly.pdbx_strand_id
1 'polypeptide(L)'
;MCPQIQELTMVASVGKNFANVYVSESFEEVDRTVVTVYLEANGVEYKHFTFVLGKGKTRVTLTELGEGKYNCYAIQFAGEEKAESKISFEISGSDNIVEMLGEIRDNLKKL
;
A
#
# COMPACT_ATOMS: atom_id res chain seq x y z
N MET A 1 -3.99 -28.14 11.89
CA MET A 1 -5.11 -27.33 11.38
C MET A 1 -4.57 -26.57 10.19
N CYS A 2 -5.24 -26.60 9.04
CA CYS A 2 -4.84 -25.77 7.89
C CYS A 2 -5.29 -24.33 8.15
N PRO A 3 -4.44 -23.32 7.95
CA PRO A 3 -4.84 -21.92 8.09
C PRO A 3 -6.02 -21.60 7.18
N GLN A 4 -6.98 -20.81 7.66
CA GLN A 4 -7.98 -20.21 6.78
C GLN A 4 -7.38 -18.94 6.17
N ILE A 5 -7.42 -18.85 4.84
CA ILE A 5 -6.91 -17.71 4.08
C ILE A 5 -8.04 -16.70 3.91
N GLN A 6 -7.85 -15.51 4.48
CA GLN A 6 -8.64 -14.30 4.23
C GLN A 6 -7.99 -13.46 3.12
N GLU A 7 -8.70 -12.43 2.65
CA GLU A 7 -8.16 -11.52 1.65
C GLU A 7 -7.05 -10.64 2.25
N LEU A 8 -5.85 -10.67 1.66
CA LEU A 8 -4.78 -9.74 2.02
C LEU A 8 -5.20 -8.33 1.58
N THR A 9 -5.38 -7.42 2.52
CA THR A 9 -5.86 -6.07 2.22
C THR A 9 -4.72 -5.06 2.34
N MET A 10 -4.64 -4.17 1.35
CA MET A 10 -3.71 -3.05 1.34
C MET A 10 -4.43 -1.71 1.24
N VAL A 11 -3.90 -0.70 1.93
CA VAL A 11 -4.34 0.69 1.81
C VAL A 11 -3.12 1.60 1.79
N ALA A 12 -3.11 2.62 0.93
CA ALA A 12 -2.09 3.66 0.93
C ALA A 12 -2.67 5.00 1.43
N SER A 13 -1.89 5.68 2.25
CA SER A 13 -2.05 7.11 2.54
C SER A 13 -0.87 7.85 1.92
N VAL A 14 -1.17 8.74 0.98
CA VAL A 14 -0.17 9.39 0.13
C VAL A 14 0.01 10.85 0.54
N GLY A 15 1.26 11.28 0.61
CA GLY A 15 1.65 12.68 0.76
C GLY A 15 2.53 13.13 -0.40
N LYS A 16 3.04 14.37 -0.31
CA LYS A 16 3.78 15.04 -1.41
C LYS A 16 4.98 14.25 -1.94
N ASN A 17 5.69 13.53 -1.08
CA ASN A 17 6.91 12.79 -1.42
C ASN A 17 7.03 11.47 -0.66
N PHE A 18 5.92 10.99 -0.10
CA PHE A 18 5.90 9.76 0.68
C PHE A 18 4.56 9.04 0.52
N ALA A 19 4.57 7.74 0.80
CA ALA A 19 3.37 6.93 0.94
C ALA A 19 3.50 6.02 2.17
N ASN A 20 2.47 6.01 3.02
CA ASN A 20 2.31 5.02 4.06
C ASN A 20 1.43 3.89 3.52
N VAL A 21 1.99 2.71 3.37
CA VAL A 21 1.28 1.50 2.93
C VAL A 21 0.98 0.65 4.15
N TYR A 22 -0.30 0.35 4.35
CA TYR A 22 -0.80 -0.51 5.41
C TYR A 22 -1.18 -1.85 4.82
N VAL A 23 -0.70 -2.92 5.42
CA VAL A 23 -0.99 -4.31 5.02
C VAL A 23 -1.64 -5.02 6.21
N SER A 24 -2.83 -5.59 6.01
CA SER A 24 -3.45 -6.49 6.99
C SER A 24 -2.94 -7.91 6.78
N GLU A 25 -2.93 -8.72 7.83
CA GLU A 25 -2.72 -10.16 7.66
C GLU A 25 -3.92 -10.85 7.01
N SER A 26 -3.65 -11.94 6.32
CA SER A 26 -4.62 -12.82 5.66
C SER A 26 -4.74 -14.20 6.31
N PHE A 27 -3.75 -14.65 7.09
CA PHE A 27 -3.75 -15.99 7.67
C PHE A 27 -4.16 -15.94 9.14
N GLU A 28 -5.32 -16.52 9.47
CA GLU A 28 -5.72 -16.70 10.87
C GLU A 28 -4.86 -17.78 11.54
N GLU A 29 -4.62 -17.61 12.85
CA GLU A 29 -3.92 -18.59 13.71
C GLU A 29 -2.44 -18.85 13.39
N VAL A 30 -1.85 -18.16 12.41
CA VAL A 30 -0.41 -18.25 12.13
C VAL A 30 0.34 -17.23 12.98
N ASP A 31 1.26 -17.71 13.82
CA ASP A 31 2.00 -16.85 14.76
C ASP A 31 3.02 -15.94 14.07
N ARG A 32 3.58 -16.40 12.93
CA ARG A 32 4.56 -15.65 12.14
C ARG A 32 4.38 -15.89 10.65
N THR A 33 4.31 -14.81 9.89
CA THR A 33 4.27 -14.84 8.43
C THR A 33 5.40 -13.99 7.86
N VAL A 34 5.82 -14.29 6.63
CA VAL A 34 6.75 -13.42 5.89
C VAL A 34 5.92 -12.56 4.97
N VAL A 35 6.09 -11.24 5.04
CA VAL A 35 5.46 -10.31 4.10
C VAL A 35 6.53 -9.59 3.31
N THR A 36 6.35 -9.62 2.00
CA THR A 36 7.14 -8.90 1.01
C THR A 36 6.28 -7.79 0.43
N VAL A 37 6.77 -6.55 0.47
CA VAL A 37 6.15 -5.39 -0.17
C VAL A 37 7.11 -4.83 -1.20
N TYR A 38 6.69 -4.72 -2.45
CA TYR A 38 7.46 -4.05 -3.49
C TYR A 38 6.65 -2.97 -4.20
N LEU A 39 7.36 -1.90 -4.56
CA LEU A 39 6.83 -0.74 -5.25
C LEU A 39 7.36 -0.75 -6.68
N GLU A 40 6.49 -0.57 -7.65
CA GLU A 40 6.81 -0.47 -9.07
C GLU A 40 6.42 0.93 -9.57
N ALA A 41 7.33 1.57 -10.31
CA ALA A 41 7.11 2.84 -10.97
C ALA A 41 7.51 2.72 -12.44
N ASN A 42 6.64 3.13 -13.37
CA ASN A 42 6.89 3.05 -14.82
C ASN A 42 7.31 1.64 -15.32
N GLY A 43 6.78 0.58 -14.71
CA GLY A 43 7.12 -0.80 -15.05
C GLY A 43 8.47 -1.30 -14.53
N VAL A 44 9.13 -0.53 -13.65
CA VAL A 44 10.40 -0.91 -13.01
C VAL A 44 10.18 -1.08 -11.51
N GLU A 45 10.67 -2.19 -10.95
CA GLU A 45 10.71 -2.39 -9.49
C GLU A 45 11.64 -1.34 -8.86
N TYR A 46 11.06 -0.53 -7.97
CA TYR A 46 11.68 0.67 -7.42
C TYR A 46 12.17 0.47 -5.98
N LYS A 47 11.36 -0.15 -5.11
CA LYS A 47 11.70 -0.41 -3.69
C LYS A 47 11.12 -1.74 -3.24
N HIS A 48 11.83 -2.47 -2.38
CA HIS A 48 11.45 -3.79 -1.88
C HIS A 48 11.75 -3.89 -0.37
N PHE A 49 10.77 -4.35 0.39
CA PHE A 49 10.85 -4.58 1.83
C PHE A 49 10.36 -5.99 2.16
N THR A 50 11.11 -6.71 2.99
CA THR A 50 10.71 -8.01 3.54
C THR A 50 10.73 -7.93 5.06
N PHE A 51 9.67 -8.37 5.70
CA PHE A 51 9.56 -8.38 7.15
C PHE A 51 8.79 -9.60 7.64
N VAL A 52 9.10 -10.02 8.87
CA VAL A 52 8.33 -11.05 9.57
C VAL A 52 7.23 -10.34 10.35
N LEU A 53 5.97 -10.67 10.05
CA LEU A 53 4.83 -10.22 10.83
C LEU A 53 4.51 -11.23 11.92
N GLY A 54 4.41 -10.73 13.15
CA GLY A 54 3.55 -11.35 14.15
C GLY A 54 2.16 -10.72 14.07
N LYS A 55 1.16 -11.46 14.60
CA LYS A 55 -0.26 -11.13 14.46
C LYS A 55 -0.58 -9.63 14.43
N GLY A 56 -1.30 -9.16 13.41
CA GLY A 56 -1.83 -7.79 13.35
C GLY A 56 -1.74 -7.09 11.99
N LYS A 57 -1.39 -5.80 12.02
CA LYS A 57 -1.27 -4.92 10.84
C LYS A 57 0.12 -4.31 10.81
N THR A 58 0.68 -4.18 9.61
CA THR A 58 1.96 -3.48 9.42
C THR A 58 1.84 -2.26 8.55
N ARG A 59 2.69 -1.28 8.85
CA ARG A 59 2.87 -0.07 8.08
C ARG A 59 4.28 -0.02 7.52
N VAL A 60 4.39 0.15 6.20
CA VAL A 60 5.62 0.50 5.52
C VAL A 60 5.53 1.97 5.11
N THR A 61 6.54 2.76 5.46
CA THR A 61 6.64 4.15 5.02
C THR A 61 7.66 4.24 3.89
N LEU A 62 7.19 4.62 2.72
CA LEU A 62 7.98 4.87 1.53
C LEU A 62 8.24 6.38 1.46
N THR A 63 9.49 6.82 1.58
CA THR A 63 9.87 8.24 1.47
C THR A 63 10.61 8.53 0.17
N GLU A 64 10.87 9.80 -0.12
CA GLU A 64 11.66 10.24 -1.29
C GLU A 64 11.08 9.74 -2.61
N LEU A 65 9.76 9.64 -2.65
CA LEU A 65 9.05 9.29 -3.88
C LEU A 65 8.89 10.56 -4.72
N GLY A 66 9.19 10.45 -6.00
CA GLY A 66 8.93 11.51 -6.98
C GLY A 66 7.45 11.55 -7.39
N GLU A 67 7.11 12.54 -8.20
CA GLU A 67 5.79 12.61 -8.82
C GLU A 67 5.57 11.42 -9.76
N GLY A 68 4.33 10.94 -9.82
CA GLY A 68 3.92 9.89 -10.76
C GLY A 68 3.07 8.81 -10.13
N LYS A 69 2.79 7.79 -10.95
CA LYS A 69 1.94 6.65 -10.60
C LYS A 69 2.79 5.49 -10.13
N TYR A 70 2.35 4.88 -9.04
CA TYR A 70 3.02 3.76 -8.40
C TYR A 70 2.05 2.59 -8.24
N ASN A 71 2.55 1.38 -8.47
CA ASN A 71 1.88 0.14 -8.10
C ASN A 71 2.59 -0.43 -6.88
N CYS A 72 1.86 -0.71 -5.80
CA CYS A 72 2.40 -1.37 -4.63
C CYS A 72 1.78 -2.75 -4.50
N TYR A 73 2.62 -3.74 -4.32
CA TYR A 73 2.25 -5.15 -4.18
C TYR A 73 2.64 -5.62 -2.80
N ALA A 74 1.79 -6.43 -2.17
CA ALA A 74 2.13 -7.17 -0.97
C ALA A 74 1.90 -8.66 -1.21
N ILE A 75 2.84 -9.47 -0.75
CA ILE A 75 2.76 -10.93 -0.78
C ILE A 75 3.04 -11.43 0.63
N GLN A 76 2.10 -12.18 1.19
CA GLN A 76 2.24 -12.82 2.49
C GLN A 76 2.40 -14.33 2.32
N PHE A 77 3.38 -14.90 3.02
CA PHE A 77 3.68 -16.34 3.01
C PHE A 77 3.48 -16.94 4.40
N ALA A 78 2.81 -18.09 4.43
CA ALA A 78 2.66 -18.95 5.60
C ALA A 78 3.01 -20.40 5.20
N GLY A 79 4.30 -20.74 5.24
CA GLY A 79 4.78 -22.02 4.71
C GLY A 79 4.67 -22.07 3.18
N GLU A 80 3.88 -23.00 2.65
CA GLU A 80 3.60 -23.13 1.22
C GLU A 80 2.41 -22.26 0.75
N GLU A 81 1.63 -21.73 1.68
CA GLU A 81 0.48 -20.89 1.36
C GLU A 81 0.91 -19.44 1.08
N LYS A 82 0.21 -18.80 0.13
CA LYS A 82 0.44 -17.40 -0.24
C LYS A 82 -0.86 -16.62 -0.38
N ALA A 83 -0.81 -15.36 0.02
CA ALA A 83 -1.85 -14.37 -0.24
C ALA A 83 -1.22 -13.11 -0.85
N GLU A 84 -1.92 -12.48 -1.79
CA GLU A 84 -1.38 -11.38 -2.58
C GLU A 84 -2.39 -10.22 -2.63
N SER A 85 -1.87 -9.00 -2.67
CA SER A 85 -2.67 -7.78 -2.78
C SER A 85 -1.93 -6.74 -3.60
N LYS A 86 -2.70 -5.88 -4.28
CA LYS A 86 -2.17 -4.79 -5.10
C LYS A 86 -3.01 -3.54 -4.91
N ILE A 87 -2.33 -2.42 -4.77
CA ILE A 87 -2.94 -1.09 -4.87
C ILE A 87 -2.15 -0.20 -5.83
N SER A 88 -2.85 0.74 -6.44
CA SER A 88 -2.23 1.78 -7.26
C SER A 88 -2.49 3.14 -6.63
N PHE A 89 -1.48 4.00 -6.60
CA PHE A 89 -1.61 5.36 -6.10
C PHE A 89 -0.75 6.34 -6.90
N GLU A 90 -1.05 7.63 -6.77
CA GLU A 90 -0.37 8.70 -7.50
C GLU A 90 0.15 9.75 -6.54
N ILE A 91 1.39 10.16 -6.73
CA ILE A 91 1.97 11.33 -6.07
C ILE A 91 1.88 12.47 -7.07
N SER A 92 1.00 13.42 -6.77
CA SER A 92 0.84 14.64 -7.56
C SER A 92 1.77 15.73 -7.01
N GLY A 93 2.51 16.38 -7.91
CA GLY A 93 3.42 17.48 -7.59
C GLY A 93 2.79 18.80 -7.18
N SER A 94 1.46 18.89 -7.15
CA SER A 94 0.80 20.19 -7.05
C SER A 94 0.88 20.76 -5.63
N ASP A 95 1.77 21.74 -5.46
CA ASP A 95 1.76 22.70 -4.34
C ASP A 95 0.54 23.65 -4.36
N ASN A 96 -0.35 23.56 -5.34
CA ASN A 96 -1.55 24.39 -5.41
C ASN A 96 -2.69 23.79 -4.58
N ILE A 97 -2.58 23.93 -3.25
CA ILE A 97 -3.73 23.87 -2.33
C ILE A 97 -4.92 24.68 -2.89
N VAL A 98 -4.65 25.76 -3.62
CA VAL A 98 -5.66 26.61 -4.27
C VAL A 98 -6.42 25.88 -5.39
N GLU A 99 -5.78 25.05 -6.19
CA GLU A 99 -6.44 24.26 -7.25
C GLU A 99 -7.25 23.11 -6.65
N MET A 100 -6.68 22.39 -5.67
CA MET A 100 -7.42 21.34 -4.94
C MET A 100 -8.65 21.90 -4.20
N LEU A 101 -8.52 23.04 -3.52
CA LEU A 101 -9.66 23.70 -2.86
C LEU A 101 -10.67 24.24 -3.88
N GLY A 102 -10.20 24.64 -5.07
CA GLY A 102 -11.06 25.00 -6.21
C GLY A 102 -11.91 23.84 -6.69
N GLU A 103 -11.29 22.68 -6.94
CA GLU A 103 -11.99 21.45 -7.36
C GLU A 103 -12.97 20.96 -6.31
N ILE A 104 -12.59 20.97 -5.03
CA ILE A 104 -13.48 20.59 -3.92
C ILE A 104 -14.69 21.54 -3.85
N ARG A 105 -14.46 22.86 -3.93
CA ARG A 105 -15.53 23.87 -3.92
C ARG A 105 -16.49 23.69 -5.10
N ASP A 106 -15.97 23.44 -6.29
CA ASP A 106 -16.77 23.35 -7.50
C ASP A 106 -17.58 22.04 -7.57
N ASN A 107 -17.06 20.96 -6.96
CA ASN A 107 -17.82 19.72 -6.76
C ASN A 107 -18.94 19.85 -5.71
N LEU A 108 -18.72 20.63 -4.64
CA LEU A 108 -19.76 20.90 -3.64
C LEU A 108 -20.92 21.77 -4.16
N LYS A 109 -20.70 22.58 -5.19
CA LYS A 109 -21.76 23.38 -5.84
C LYS A 109 -22.66 22.58 -6.79
N LYS A 110 -22.27 21.36 -7.15
CA LYS A 110 -23.01 20.46 -8.04
C LYS A 110 -23.93 19.50 -7.27
N LEU A 111 -23.84 19.50 -5.94
CA LEU A 111 -24.76 18.85 -5.00
C LEU A 111 -25.86 19.85 -4.59
#